data_AF-A0A7S3HTA0-F1
#
_entry.id   AF-A0A7S3HTA0-F1
#
_cell.length_a   1.000
_cell.length_b   1.000
_cell.length_c   1.000
_cell.angle_alpha   90.00
_cell.angle_beta   90.00
_cell.angle_gamma   90.00
#
_symmetry.space_group_name_H-M   'P 1'
#
loop_
_entity.id
_entity.type
_entity.pdbx_description
1 polymer ?
#
loop_
_entity_poly.entity_id
_entity_poly.type
_entity_poly.pdbx_seq_one_letter_code
_entity_poly.pdbx_strand_id
1 'polypeptide(L)'
;LKAAKEAEIAAGQAQIEAKTGELADTDEKNAQAKVDVEDTKASLSADEQFLMMLKEKCQMTDKEWEERQKTRQLEMEAVSKALAVLSSDDAHDLFTKTFNPAFVQSESTENSQRRAAASRVLSRVANKVHSPRLATLAYQVKLDAFARVKKAIDDMISQLLKEKEAEIKHKDF
;
A
#
# COMPACT_ATOMS: atom_id res chain seq x y z
N LEU A 1 -29.86 45.70 86.33
CA LEU A 1 -30.52 46.13 85.08
C LEU A 1 -29.52 46.38 83.95
N LYS A 2 -28.49 47.20 84.14
CA LYS A 2 -27.44 47.45 83.13
C LYS A 2 -26.71 46.19 82.63
N ALA A 3 -26.16 45.39 83.56
CA ALA A 3 -25.40 44.18 83.23
C ALA A 3 -26.23 43.13 82.45
N ALA A 4 -27.52 42.99 82.76
CA ALA A 4 -28.40 42.07 82.05
C ALA A 4 -28.63 42.51 80.59
N LYS A 5 -28.76 43.82 80.34
CA LYS A 5 -28.88 44.38 78.99
C LYS A 5 -27.57 44.29 78.19
N GLU A 6 -26.43 44.48 78.84
CA GLU A 6 -25.11 44.27 78.22
C GLU A 6 -24.91 42.81 77.80
N ALA A 7 -25.33 41.83 78.63
CA ALA A 7 -25.28 40.41 78.27
C ALA A 7 -26.21 40.05 77.09
N GLU A 8 -27.41 40.63 77.06
CA GLU A 8 -28.39 40.43 75.98
C GLU A 8 -27.88 40.99 74.63
N ILE A 9 -27.22 42.16 74.65
CA ILE A 9 -26.57 42.75 73.48
C ILE A 9 -25.42 41.86 72.98
N ALA A 10 -24.57 41.37 73.89
CA ALA A 10 -23.45 40.50 73.53
C ALA A 10 -23.94 39.17 72.90
N ALA A 11 -25.00 38.57 73.44
CA ALA A 11 -25.61 37.38 72.86
C ALA A 11 -26.19 37.65 71.47
N GLY A 12 -26.86 38.79 71.28
CA GLY A 12 -27.37 39.23 69.98
C GLY A 12 -26.25 39.44 68.95
N GLN A 13 -25.15 40.07 69.35
CA GLN A 13 -23.97 40.25 68.49
C GLN A 13 -23.33 38.92 68.09
N ALA A 14 -23.14 38.00 69.04
CA ALA A 14 -22.63 36.66 68.74
C ALA A 14 -23.54 35.89 67.77
N GLN A 15 -24.86 36.02 67.92
CA GLN A 15 -25.82 35.39 67.01
C GLN A 15 -25.79 36.02 65.61
N ILE A 16 -25.60 37.33 65.51
CA ILE A 16 -25.43 38.03 64.22
C ILE A 16 -24.17 37.52 63.53
N GLU A 17 -23.03 37.49 64.23
CA GLU A 17 -21.76 37.01 63.67
C GLU A 17 -21.87 35.55 63.19
N ALA A 18 -22.47 34.67 63.99
CA ALA A 18 -22.70 33.28 63.61
C ALA A 18 -23.57 33.16 62.35
N LYS A 19 -24.71 33.86 62.29
CA LYS A 19 -25.60 33.82 61.13
C LYS A 19 -25.00 34.47 59.89
N THR A 20 -24.17 35.50 60.04
CA THR A 20 -23.44 36.11 58.92
C THR A 20 -22.42 35.13 58.35
N GLY A 21 -21.74 34.35 59.21
CA GLY A 21 -20.87 33.25 58.78
C GLY A 21 -21.64 32.16 58.04
N GLU A 22 -22.75 31.67 58.62
CA GLU A 22 -23.60 30.64 57.98
C GLU A 22 -24.14 31.10 56.62
N LEU A 23 -24.53 32.38 56.51
CA LEU A 23 -25.01 32.94 55.25
C LEU A 23 -23.90 32.97 54.20
N ALA A 24 -22.70 33.41 54.57
CA ALA A 24 -21.54 33.43 53.67
C ALA A 24 -21.19 32.02 53.15
N ASP A 25 -21.13 31.03 54.05
CA ASP A 25 -20.87 29.63 53.68
C ASP A 25 -21.96 29.07 52.75
N THR A 26 -23.22 29.45 53.00
CA THR A 26 -24.37 29.00 52.19
C THR A 26 -24.34 29.65 50.81
N ASP A 27 -24.00 30.93 50.73
CA ASP A 27 -23.89 31.67 49.47
C ASP A 27 -22.72 31.14 48.62
N GLU A 28 -21.58 30.83 49.23
CA GLU A 28 -20.45 30.20 48.55
C GLU A 28 -20.85 28.83 47.98
N LYS A 29 -21.47 27.96 48.79
CA LYS A 29 -21.94 26.64 48.34
C LYS A 29 -22.98 26.75 47.23
N ASN A 30 -23.89 27.72 47.31
CA ASN A 30 -24.90 27.95 46.28
C ASN A 30 -24.25 28.42 44.96
N ALA A 31 -23.27 29.31 45.03
CA ALA A 31 -22.50 29.73 43.86
C ALA A 31 -21.75 28.54 43.23
N GLN A 32 -21.07 27.73 44.04
CA GLN A 32 -20.37 26.54 43.56
C GLN A 32 -21.33 25.53 42.92
N ALA A 33 -22.44 25.21 43.58
CA ALA A 33 -23.43 24.28 43.07
C ALA A 33 -24.04 24.75 41.73
N LYS A 34 -24.20 26.06 41.52
CA LYS A 34 -24.66 26.61 40.23
C LYS A 34 -23.64 26.39 39.12
N VAL A 35 -22.35 26.60 39.41
CA VAL A 35 -21.27 26.34 38.45
C VAL A 35 -21.21 24.85 38.12
N ASP A 36 -21.24 23.98 39.13
CA ASP A 36 -21.20 22.53 38.95
C ASP A 36 -22.38 22.03 38.09
N VAL A 37 -23.58 22.59 38.28
CA VAL A 37 -24.76 22.26 37.46
C VAL A 37 -24.57 22.66 36.00
N GLU A 38 -23.98 23.81 35.72
CA GLU A 38 -23.73 24.23 34.33
C GLU A 38 -22.65 23.38 33.67
N ASP A 39 -21.56 23.09 34.38
CA ASP A 39 -20.47 22.23 33.88
C ASP A 39 -20.93 20.79 33.63
N THR A 40 -21.76 20.24 34.51
CA THR A 40 -22.33 18.89 34.35
C THR A 40 -23.32 18.82 33.20
N LYS A 41 -24.17 19.84 32.99
CA LYS A 41 -25.05 19.91 31.81
C LYS A 41 -24.25 20.01 30.51
N ALA A 42 -23.19 20.81 30.50
CA ALA A 42 -22.32 20.94 29.33
C ALA A 42 -21.67 19.59 28.98
N SER A 43 -21.16 18.89 29.99
CA SER A 43 -20.59 17.55 29.84
C SER A 43 -21.62 16.53 29.34
N LEU A 44 -22.83 16.52 29.93
CA LEU A 44 -23.93 15.65 29.51
C LEU A 44 -24.30 15.85 28.04
N SER A 45 -24.42 17.11 27.60
CA SER A 45 -24.74 17.41 26.20
C SER A 45 -23.66 16.92 25.23
N ALA A 46 -22.38 17.05 25.60
CA ALA A 46 -21.28 16.54 24.82
C ALA A 46 -21.30 15.00 24.74
N ASP A 47 -21.58 14.32 25.86
CA ASP A 47 -21.68 12.86 25.94
C ASP A 47 -22.87 12.33 25.12
N GLU A 48 -24.02 13.00 25.14
CA GLU A 48 -25.19 12.63 24.32
C GLU A 48 -24.88 12.72 22.82
N GLN A 49 -24.23 13.80 22.39
CA GLN A 49 -23.80 13.97 21.00
C GLN A 49 -22.78 12.90 20.59
N PHE A 50 -21.80 12.63 21.45
CA PHE A 50 -20.81 11.59 21.21
C PHE A 50 -21.46 10.21 21.10
N LEU A 51 -22.42 9.89 21.97
CA LEU A 51 -23.15 8.62 21.96
C LEU A 51 -23.98 8.45 20.69
N MET A 52 -24.62 9.52 20.19
CA MET A 52 -25.32 9.48 18.90
C MET A 52 -24.37 9.20 17.74
N MET A 53 -23.25 9.93 17.66
CA MET A 53 -22.24 9.72 16.62
C MET A 53 -21.64 8.31 16.69
N LEU A 54 -21.41 7.79 17.90
CA LEU A 54 -20.86 6.46 18.10
C LEU A 54 -21.83 5.38 17.61
N LYS A 55 -23.13 5.50 17.93
CA LYS A 55 -24.15 4.56 17.44
C LYS A 55 -24.20 4.52 15.91
N GLU A 56 -24.17 5.67 15.27
CA GLU A 56 -24.17 5.77 13.80
C GLU A 56 -22.91 5.12 13.21
N LYS A 57 -21.72 5.45 13.74
CA LYS A 57 -20.45 4.88 13.29
C LYS A 57 -20.40 3.37 13.47
N CYS A 58 -20.86 2.84 14.59
CA CYS A 58 -20.93 1.40 14.83
C CYS A 58 -21.84 0.71 13.80
N GLN A 59 -23.06 1.21 13.61
CA GLN A 59 -23.99 0.64 12.63
C GLN A 59 -23.46 0.67 11.20
N MET A 60 -22.81 1.77 10.80
CA MET A 60 -22.20 1.89 9.48
C MET A 60 -21.04 0.91 9.31
N THR A 61 -20.16 0.83 10.31
CA THR A 61 -18.99 -0.07 10.30
C THR A 61 -19.42 -1.53 10.23
N ASP A 62 -20.45 -1.92 10.97
CA ASP A 62 -20.99 -3.29 10.96
C ASP A 62 -21.53 -3.65 9.57
N LYS A 63 -22.31 -2.76 8.94
CA LYS A 63 -22.82 -2.95 7.57
C LYS A 63 -21.68 -3.09 6.56
N GLU A 64 -20.72 -2.17 6.58
CA GLU A 64 -19.55 -2.22 5.70
C GLU A 64 -18.73 -3.49 5.92
N TRP A 65 -18.61 -3.95 7.17
CA TRP A 65 -17.91 -5.19 7.49
C TRP A 65 -18.61 -6.41 6.89
N GLU A 66 -19.93 -6.52 7.07
CA GLU A 66 -20.72 -7.61 6.47
C GLU A 66 -20.65 -7.62 4.95
N GLU A 67 -20.76 -6.45 4.31
CA GLU A 67 -20.64 -6.31 2.86
C GLU A 67 -19.24 -6.74 2.39
N ARG A 68 -18.18 -6.27 3.05
CA ARG A 68 -16.80 -6.67 2.72
C ARG A 68 -16.56 -8.16 2.90
N GLN A 69 -17.13 -8.78 3.93
CA GLN A 69 -17.04 -10.23 4.12
C GLN A 69 -17.70 -11.00 2.98
N LYS A 70 -18.93 -10.60 2.60
CA LYS A 70 -19.65 -11.20 1.46
C LYS A 70 -18.89 -11.02 0.15
N THR A 71 -18.44 -9.81 -0.15
CA THR A 71 -17.68 -9.52 -1.37
C THR A 71 -16.37 -10.30 -1.42
N ARG A 72 -15.62 -10.39 -0.31
CA ARG A 72 -14.41 -11.21 -0.24
C ARG A 72 -14.68 -12.68 -0.50
N GLN A 73 -15.79 -13.22 0.02
CA GLN A 73 -16.16 -14.62 -0.22
C GLN A 73 -16.46 -14.86 -1.70
N LEU A 74 -17.16 -13.93 -2.35
CA LEU A 74 -17.44 -13.97 -3.79
C LEU A 74 -16.16 -13.83 -4.62
N GLU A 75 -15.25 -12.95 -4.24
CA GLU A 75 -13.94 -12.80 -4.88
C GLU A 75 -13.11 -14.09 -4.79
N MET A 76 -13.07 -14.72 -3.61
CA MET A 76 -12.38 -16.01 -3.44
C MET A 76 -12.99 -17.10 -4.33
N GLU A 77 -14.31 -17.16 -4.43
CA GLU A 77 -14.99 -18.10 -5.33
C GLU A 77 -14.67 -17.81 -6.80
N ALA A 78 -14.69 -16.53 -7.21
CA ALA A 78 -14.35 -16.12 -8.56
C ALA A 78 -12.89 -16.45 -8.92
N VAL A 79 -11.94 -16.19 -8.02
CA VAL A 79 -10.52 -16.54 -8.20
C VAL A 79 -10.34 -18.05 -8.29
N SER A 80 -11.03 -18.82 -7.43
CA SER A 80 -11.00 -20.29 -7.48
C SER A 80 -11.53 -20.82 -8.81
N LYS A 81 -12.65 -20.28 -9.30
CA LYS A 81 -13.20 -20.62 -10.62
C LYS A 81 -12.26 -20.26 -11.76
N ALA A 82 -11.65 -19.07 -11.72
CA ALA A 82 -10.67 -18.64 -12.72
C ALA A 82 -9.45 -19.58 -12.73
N LEU A 83 -8.95 -19.97 -11.55
CA LEU A 83 -7.87 -20.93 -11.44
C LEU A 83 -8.26 -22.28 -12.05
N ALA A 84 -9.45 -22.80 -11.73
CA ALA A 84 -9.94 -24.07 -12.29
C ALA A 84 -10.05 -24.05 -13.82
N VAL A 85 -10.45 -22.92 -14.41
CA VAL A 85 -10.48 -22.75 -15.87
C VAL A 85 -9.05 -22.74 -16.44
N LEU A 86 -8.15 -21.98 -15.84
CA LEU A 86 -6.75 -21.89 -16.30
C LEU A 86 -5.96 -23.19 -16.10
N SER A 87 -6.30 -23.98 -15.07
CA SER A 87 -5.68 -25.25 -14.75
C SER A 87 -6.43 -26.45 -15.31
N SER A 88 -7.41 -26.22 -16.19
CA SER A 88 -8.10 -27.31 -16.88
C SER A 88 -7.17 -27.95 -17.89
N ASP A 89 -7.29 -29.27 -18.09
CA ASP A 89 -6.49 -30.00 -19.08
C ASP A 89 -6.68 -29.42 -20.49
N ASP A 90 -7.90 -28.97 -20.84
CA ASP A 90 -8.17 -28.30 -22.11
C ASP A 90 -7.40 -26.97 -22.26
N ALA A 91 -7.30 -26.17 -21.18
CA ALA A 91 -6.51 -24.95 -21.18
C ALA A 91 -5.00 -25.24 -21.29
N HIS A 92 -4.51 -26.28 -20.61
CA HIS A 92 -3.13 -26.75 -20.71
C HIS A 92 -2.79 -27.28 -22.11
N ASP A 93 -3.71 -28.03 -22.73
CA ASP A 93 -3.60 -28.53 -24.08
C ASP A 93 -3.57 -27.39 -25.11
N LEU A 94 -4.47 -26.41 -24.97
CA LEU A 94 -4.50 -25.23 -25.83
C LEU A 94 -3.22 -24.41 -25.67
N PHE A 95 -2.74 -24.21 -24.44
CA PHE A 95 -1.49 -23.51 -24.17
C PHE A 95 -0.32 -24.25 -24.80
N THR A 96 -0.23 -25.58 -24.66
CA THR A 96 0.84 -26.40 -25.25
C THR A 96 0.79 -26.39 -26.78
N LYS A 97 -0.40 -26.42 -27.38
CA LYS A 97 -0.58 -26.35 -28.84
C LYS A 97 -0.22 -24.97 -29.40
N THR A 98 -0.55 -23.90 -28.67
CA THR A 98 -0.34 -22.51 -29.11
C THR A 98 1.09 -22.06 -28.83
N PHE A 99 1.59 -22.35 -27.63
CA PHE A 99 2.96 -22.15 -27.19
C PHE A 99 3.67 -23.50 -27.22
N ASN A 100 4.22 -23.85 -28.39
CA ASN A 100 5.13 -24.98 -28.50
C ASN A 100 6.28 -24.79 -27.49
N PRO A 101 6.54 -25.71 -26.54
CA PRO A 101 7.64 -25.60 -25.59
C PRO A 101 9.03 -25.49 -26.25
N ALA A 102 9.12 -25.69 -27.57
CA ALA A 102 10.30 -25.33 -28.38
C ALA A 102 10.64 -23.82 -28.37
N PHE A 103 9.70 -22.93 -28.00
CA PHE A 103 9.93 -21.49 -27.83
C PHE A 103 10.35 -21.10 -26.40
N VAL A 104 10.39 -22.05 -25.45
CA VAL A 104 11.09 -21.81 -24.18
C VAL A 104 12.57 -21.72 -24.53
N GLN A 105 13.07 -20.48 -24.56
CA GLN A 105 14.47 -20.17 -24.84
C GLN A 105 15.36 -20.65 -23.68
N SER A 106 15.51 -21.97 -23.57
CA SER A 106 16.56 -22.59 -22.78
C SER A 106 17.86 -22.29 -23.52
N GLU A 107 18.74 -21.53 -22.86
CA GLU A 107 20.01 -21.08 -23.42
C GLU A 107 20.75 -22.25 -24.09
N SER A 108 20.91 -22.20 -25.42
CA SER A 108 21.61 -23.25 -26.19
C SER A 108 23.12 -23.21 -25.90
N THR A 109 23.50 -23.84 -24.80
CA THR A 109 24.88 -23.86 -24.28
C THR A 109 25.85 -24.65 -25.17
N GLU A 110 25.35 -25.58 -25.98
CA GLU A 110 26.14 -26.41 -26.90
C GLU A 110 27.00 -25.60 -27.88
N ASN A 111 26.39 -24.59 -28.52
CA ASN A 111 27.09 -23.75 -29.51
C ASN A 111 28.06 -22.74 -28.84
N SER A 112 27.82 -22.38 -27.58
CA SER A 112 28.68 -21.46 -26.82
C SER A 112 30.00 -22.13 -26.41
N GLN A 113 29.95 -23.39 -25.96
CA GLN A 113 31.15 -24.10 -25.48
C GLN A 113 32.16 -24.39 -26.61
N ARG A 114 31.70 -24.85 -27.78
CA ARG A 114 32.58 -25.13 -28.93
C ARG A 114 33.27 -23.86 -29.44
N ARG A 115 32.55 -22.73 -29.51
CA ARG A 115 33.14 -21.44 -29.89
C ARG A 115 34.13 -20.91 -28.86
N ALA A 116 33.81 -21.03 -27.58
CA ALA A 116 34.73 -20.66 -26.50
C ALA A 116 36.01 -21.50 -26.53
N ALA A 117 35.90 -22.81 -26.79
CA ALA A 117 37.05 -23.70 -26.96
C ALA A 117 37.89 -23.31 -28.18
N ALA A 118 37.27 -23.06 -29.34
CA ALA A 118 37.95 -22.64 -30.56
C ALA A 118 38.69 -21.30 -30.39
N SER A 119 38.03 -20.30 -29.79
CA SER A 119 38.65 -19.00 -29.49
C SER A 119 39.84 -19.14 -28.53
N ARG A 120 39.77 -20.01 -27.51
CA ARG A 120 40.89 -20.28 -26.60
C ARG A 120 42.08 -20.91 -27.31
N VAL A 121 41.85 -21.89 -28.18
CA VAL A 121 42.91 -22.55 -28.96
C VAL A 121 43.58 -21.54 -29.89
N LEU A 122 42.79 -20.79 -30.65
CA LEU A 122 43.30 -19.76 -31.57
C LEU A 122 44.09 -18.67 -30.84
N SER A 123 43.60 -18.21 -29.68
CA SER A 123 44.31 -17.22 -28.84
C SER A 123 45.66 -17.77 -28.34
N ARG A 124 45.70 -19.03 -27.91
CA ARG A 124 46.94 -19.67 -27.44
C ARG A 124 47.97 -19.80 -28.56
N VAL A 125 47.54 -20.24 -29.74
CA VAL A 125 48.43 -20.34 -30.90
C VAL A 125 48.90 -18.95 -31.32
N ALA A 126 48.00 -17.96 -31.37
CA ALA A 126 48.34 -16.59 -31.73
C ALA A 126 49.43 -16.00 -30.83
N ASN A 127 49.37 -16.24 -29.52
CA ASN A 127 50.40 -15.82 -28.58
C ASN A 127 51.73 -16.56 -28.78
N LYS A 128 51.70 -17.85 -29.15
CA LYS A 128 52.91 -18.64 -29.38
C LYS A 128 53.65 -18.23 -30.66
N VAL A 129 52.90 -18.02 -31.75
CA VAL A 129 53.46 -17.62 -33.06
C VAL A 129 53.54 -16.11 -33.27
N HIS A 130 53.13 -15.30 -32.28
CA HIS A 130 53.10 -13.84 -32.36
C HIS A 130 52.40 -13.32 -33.62
N SER A 131 51.28 -13.95 -34.01
CA SER A 131 50.55 -13.61 -35.23
C SER A 131 49.33 -12.73 -34.91
N PRO A 132 49.34 -11.43 -35.28
CA PRO A 132 48.23 -10.51 -35.02
C PRO A 132 46.95 -10.92 -35.75
N ARG A 133 47.09 -11.55 -36.93
CA ARG A 133 45.97 -12.05 -37.74
C ARG A 133 45.25 -13.22 -37.07
N LEU A 134 45.98 -14.05 -36.33
CA LEU A 134 45.39 -15.18 -35.63
C LEU A 134 44.73 -14.74 -34.31
N ALA A 135 45.26 -13.68 -33.67
CA ALA A 135 44.65 -13.05 -32.50
C ALA A 135 43.31 -12.37 -32.85
N THR A 136 43.24 -11.66 -33.98
CA THR A 136 41.99 -11.07 -34.47
C THR A 136 40.97 -12.15 -34.84
N LEU A 137 41.40 -13.25 -35.47
CA LEU A 137 40.51 -14.37 -35.76
C LEU A 137 39.95 -15.01 -34.48
N ALA A 138 40.77 -15.17 -33.44
CA ALA A 138 40.33 -15.70 -32.15
C ALA A 138 39.26 -14.82 -31.48
N TYR A 139 39.38 -13.50 -31.63
CA TYR A 139 38.42 -12.52 -31.13
C TYR A 139 37.12 -12.53 -31.97
N GLN A 140 37.24 -12.61 -33.30
CA GLN A 140 36.10 -12.74 -34.20
C GLN A 140 35.27 -14.00 -33.91
N VAL A 141 35.91 -15.17 -33.75
CA VAL A 141 35.22 -16.44 -33.41
C VAL A 141 34.48 -16.37 -32.07
N LYS A 142 34.98 -15.55 -31.11
CA LYS A 142 34.30 -15.30 -29.84
C LYS A 142 33.09 -14.38 -29.99
N LEU A 143 33.19 -13.37 -30.86
CA LEU A 143 32.19 -12.32 -31.02
C LEU A 143 31.16 -12.57 -32.13
N ASP A 144 31.36 -13.56 -33.01
CA ASP A 144 30.47 -13.86 -34.14
C ASP A 144 29.03 -14.25 -33.71
N ALA A 145 28.84 -14.58 -32.42
CA ALA A 145 27.51 -14.75 -31.83
C ALA A 145 26.66 -13.47 -31.88
N PHE A 146 27.27 -12.28 -31.94
CA PHE A 146 26.57 -11.00 -31.95
C PHE A 146 26.12 -10.54 -33.34
N ALA A 147 26.58 -11.15 -34.43
CA ALA A 147 26.13 -10.76 -35.78
C ALA A 147 24.63 -11.01 -35.97
N ARG A 148 24.13 -12.15 -35.47
CA ARG A 148 22.70 -12.48 -35.48
C ARG A 148 21.89 -11.59 -34.53
N VAL A 149 22.45 -11.22 -33.39
CA VAL A 149 21.80 -10.32 -32.42
C VAL A 149 21.69 -8.90 -32.97
N LYS A 150 22.76 -8.39 -33.60
CA LYS A 150 22.74 -7.10 -34.29
C LYS A 150 21.70 -7.08 -35.41
N LYS A 151 21.67 -8.13 -36.24
CA LYS A 151 20.64 -8.28 -37.28
C LYS A 151 19.22 -8.34 -36.72
N ALA A 152 18.98 -9.07 -35.64
CA ALA A 152 17.65 -9.12 -35.00
C ALA A 152 17.21 -7.77 -34.43
N ILE A 153 18.15 -6.99 -33.88
CA ILE A 153 17.89 -5.61 -33.43
C ILE A 153 17.58 -4.71 -34.63
N ASP A 154 18.35 -4.80 -35.72
CA ASP A 154 18.12 -4.01 -36.95
C ASP A 154 16.77 -4.37 -37.60
N ASP A 155 16.40 -5.65 -37.61
CA ASP A 155 15.12 -6.14 -38.13
C ASP A 155 13.95 -5.63 -37.26
N MET A 156 14.09 -5.62 -35.93
CA MET A 156 13.09 -5.10 -35.00
C MET A 156 12.91 -3.57 -35.14
N ILE A 157 14.02 -2.82 -35.25
CA ILE A 157 13.98 -1.36 -35.50
C ILE A 157 13.27 -1.09 -36.83
N SER A 158 13.55 -1.87 -37.86
CA SER A 158 12.92 -1.74 -39.18
C SER A 158 11.41 -2.02 -39.13
N GLN A 159 10.96 -2.99 -38.33
CA GLN A 159 9.53 -3.25 -38.12
C GLN A 159 8.84 -2.10 -37.38
N LEU A 160 9.42 -1.61 -36.28
CA LEU A 160 8.86 -0.50 -35.50
C LEU A 160 8.72 0.79 -36.32
N LEU A 161 9.68 1.07 -37.22
CA LEU A 161 9.59 2.22 -38.13
C LEU A 161 8.45 2.07 -39.15
N LYS A 162 8.23 0.86 -39.69
CA LYS A 162 7.11 0.58 -40.61
C LYS A 162 5.76 0.70 -39.91
N GLU A 163 5.63 0.17 -38.69
CA GLU A 163 4.41 0.29 -37.89
C GLU A 163 4.08 1.76 -37.60
N LYS A 164 5.08 2.55 -37.21
CA LYS A 164 4.92 3.99 -37.00
C LYS A 164 4.43 4.72 -38.26
N GLU A 165 4.97 4.42 -39.44
CA GLU A 165 4.51 5.03 -40.70
C GLU A 165 3.07 4.62 -41.05
N ALA A 166 2.70 3.35 -40.81
CA ALA A 166 1.33 2.89 -41.01
C ALA A 166 0.35 3.57 -40.06
N GLU A 167 0.75 3.77 -38.80
CA GLU A 167 -0.06 4.45 -37.78
C GLU A 167 -0.25 5.95 -38.08
N ILE A 168 0.78 6.62 -38.59
CA ILE A 168 0.67 8.02 -39.07
C ILE A 168 -0.33 8.10 -40.24
N LYS A 169 -0.22 7.21 -41.23
CA LYS A 169 -1.17 7.18 -42.37
C LYS A 169 -2.61 6.91 -41.96
N HIS A 170 -2.82 6.13 -40.90
CA HIS A 170 -4.15 5.82 -40.39
C HIS A 170 -4.73 6.96 -39.52
N LYS A 171 -3.89 7.87 -38.98
CA LYS A 171 -4.31 9.08 -38.26
C LYS A 171 -4.60 10.27 -39.18
N ASP A 172 -4.01 10.30 -40.37
CA ASP A 172 -4.18 11.38 -41.35
C ASP A 172 -5.41 11.19 -42.27
N PHE A 173 -6.25 10.19 -41.99
CA PHE A 173 -7.60 9.97 -42.55
C PHE A 173 -8.65 10.12 -41.45
#